data_AF-A0A1E3RNC5-F1
#
_entry.id   AF-A0A1E3RNC5-F1
#
_cell.length_a   1.000
_cell.length_b   1.000
_cell.length_c   1.000
_cell.angle_alpha   90.00
_cell.angle_beta   90.00
_cell.angle_gamma   90.00
#
_symmetry.space_group_name_H-M   'P 1'
#
loop_
_entity.id
_entity.type
_entity.pdbx_description
1 polymer ?
#
loop_
_entity_poly.entity_id
_entity_poly.type
_entity_poly.pdbx_seq_one_letter_code
_entity_poly.pdbx_strand_id
1 'polypeptide(L)'
;MSHPITTGPGGGPAYGSGYQPAAEGTHYQPLPSYGVAPPPPAQRRGVLIAAIAATALLSAGIGAAVGTVVANSSAPDTSMAVPPAPTPGTATDTGASSHAQDVALCTRYAIVNSAIPKPYDNAMDILPAAAALQASLEEYAGASQPVRQAISDVVSAYYARMAVFGGVRERGLAEPPDDDRQAAQAAYDRAWEVCELGAG
;
A
#
# COMPACT_ATOMS: atom_id res chain seq x y z
N MET A 1 -36.85 34.14 -39.80
CA MET A 1 -38.26 33.69 -39.81
C MET A 1 -38.37 32.69 -38.67
N SER A 2 -38.70 33.12 -37.46
CA SER A 2 -40.06 33.35 -36.91
C SER A 2 -40.67 32.07 -36.32
N HIS A 3 -40.78 32.05 -34.98
CA HIS A 3 -41.54 31.08 -34.17
C HIS A 3 -43.06 31.26 -34.37
N PRO A 4 -43.91 30.35 -33.84
CA PRO A 4 -44.49 30.69 -32.55
C PRO A 4 -44.67 29.54 -31.54
N ILE A 5 -44.86 30.00 -30.30
CA ILE A 5 -45.11 29.32 -29.03
C ILE A 5 -46.63 29.15 -28.81
N THR A 6 -47.04 28.14 -28.04
CA THR A 6 -48.28 28.17 -27.27
C THR A 6 -48.07 27.62 -25.85
N THR A 7 -48.48 28.45 -24.88
CA THR A 7 -48.52 28.38 -23.40
C THR A 7 -49.77 27.62 -22.89
N GLY A 8 -49.94 27.03 -21.69
CA GLY A 8 -49.29 26.94 -20.35
C GLY A 8 -50.17 25.96 -19.48
N PRO A 9 -50.34 26.04 -18.13
CA PRO A 9 -49.54 26.64 -17.04
C PRO A 9 -49.31 25.69 -15.81
N GLY A 10 -48.43 26.09 -14.88
CA GLY A 10 -48.64 25.87 -13.43
C GLY A 10 -47.57 25.12 -12.62
N GLY A 11 -46.78 25.86 -11.82
CA GLY A 11 -46.13 25.37 -10.59
C GLY A 11 -44.59 25.53 -10.52
N GLY A 12 -44.10 26.66 -9.99
CA GLY A 12 -42.68 26.88 -9.63
C GLY A 12 -42.29 26.21 -8.29
N PRO A 13 -41.17 26.58 -7.60
CA PRO A 13 -40.12 27.57 -7.87
C PRO A 13 -38.75 26.90 -8.22
N ALA A 14 -37.82 27.45 -8.99
CA ALA A 14 -37.10 28.74 -9.01
C ALA A 14 -35.82 28.78 -8.13
N TYR A 15 -34.68 28.96 -8.84
CA TYR A 15 -33.34 29.41 -8.42
C TYR A 15 -32.49 28.41 -7.60
N GLY A 16 -31.28 28.03 -7.99
CA GLY A 16 -30.23 28.80 -8.69
C GLY A 16 -29.05 28.94 -7.72
N SER A 17 -28.23 27.91 -7.60
CA SER A 17 -27.06 27.88 -6.73
C SER A 17 -25.90 28.67 -7.35
N GLY A 18 -25.82 29.96 -7.00
CA GLY A 18 -24.62 30.77 -7.19
C GLY A 18 -23.57 30.44 -6.12
N TYR A 19 -22.31 30.41 -6.52
CA TYR A 19 -21.16 30.35 -5.62
C TYR A 19 -21.14 31.58 -4.69
N GLN A 20 -20.88 31.35 -3.40
CA GLN A 20 -20.63 32.39 -2.42
C GLN A 20 -19.30 32.07 -1.70
N PRO A 21 -18.32 33.00 -1.68
CA PRO A 21 -17.01 32.74 -1.08
C PRO A 21 -17.07 32.72 0.45
N ALA A 22 -16.17 31.96 1.07
CA ALA A 22 -16.05 31.86 2.52
C ALA A 22 -15.52 33.18 3.12
N ALA A 23 -16.23 33.71 4.11
CA ALA A 23 -15.75 34.79 4.95
C ALA A 23 -15.05 34.20 6.18
N GLU A 24 -13.78 34.55 6.37
CA GLU A 24 -13.00 34.31 7.57
C GLU A 24 -13.48 35.22 8.71
N GLY A 25 -13.61 34.69 9.93
CA GLY A 25 -13.79 35.54 11.12
C GLY A 25 -14.54 34.90 12.29
N THR A 26 -13.83 34.05 13.04
CA THR A 26 -13.89 33.86 14.51
C THR A 26 -15.25 33.83 15.23
N HIS A 27 -15.64 32.67 15.75
CA HIS A 27 -16.05 32.46 17.16
C HIS A 27 -16.01 30.94 17.48
N TYR A 28 -15.02 30.49 18.26
CA TYR A 28 -15.01 29.13 18.82
C TYR A 28 -16.02 29.05 19.98
N GLN A 29 -17.00 28.14 19.88
CA GLN A 29 -17.72 27.62 21.06
C GLN A 29 -16.96 26.40 21.60
N PRO A 30 -16.67 26.30 22.90
CA PRO A 30 -16.10 25.07 23.47
C PRO A 30 -17.18 23.99 23.66
N LEU A 31 -16.87 22.77 23.22
CA LEU A 31 -17.66 21.55 23.52
C LEU A 31 -17.41 21.07 24.97
N PRO A 32 -18.39 20.39 25.61
CA PRO A 32 -18.25 19.80 26.94
C PRO A 32 -17.30 18.58 26.94
N SER A 33 -16.40 18.53 27.93
CA SER A 33 -15.41 17.46 28.10
C SER A 33 -16.02 16.17 28.66
N TYR A 34 -15.78 15.04 27.99
CA TYR A 34 -15.91 13.72 28.60
C TYR A 34 -14.59 13.33 29.26
N GLY A 35 -14.65 12.93 30.53
CA GLY A 35 -13.51 12.74 31.43
C GLY A 35 -12.55 11.64 31.01
N VAL A 36 -11.26 11.93 31.17
CA VAL A 36 -10.13 11.02 31.02
C VAL A 36 -10.10 10.05 32.21
N ALA A 37 -10.01 8.75 31.95
CA ALA A 37 -9.79 7.74 32.99
C ALA A 37 -8.37 7.90 33.60
N PRO A 38 -8.20 7.76 34.92
CA PRO A 38 -6.91 7.92 35.57
C PRO A 38 -5.94 6.77 35.22
N PRO A 39 -4.62 7.02 35.17
CA PRO A 39 -3.63 5.98 34.95
C PRO A 39 -3.56 5.01 36.15
N PRO A 40 -3.27 3.71 35.93
CA PRO A 40 -3.12 2.75 37.01
C PRO A 40 -1.90 3.08 37.89
N PRO A 41 -1.95 2.80 39.21
CA PRO A 41 -0.89 3.15 40.14
C PRO A 41 0.38 2.33 39.91
N ALA A 42 1.53 3.03 39.94
CA ALA A 42 2.86 2.46 39.83
C ALA A 42 3.18 1.57 41.05
N GLN A 43 3.44 0.29 40.81
CA GLN A 43 3.93 -0.64 41.83
C GLN A 43 5.46 -0.62 41.85
N ARG A 44 6.03 0.07 42.84
CA ARG A 44 7.46 -0.01 43.17
C ARG A 44 7.76 -1.36 43.82
N ARG A 45 8.52 -2.23 43.15
CA ARG A 45 9.32 -3.28 43.81
C ARG A 45 10.62 -3.57 43.04
N GLY A 46 11.73 -3.37 43.74
CA GLY A 46 12.92 -4.21 43.65
C GLY A 46 13.85 -4.00 42.46
N VAL A 47 14.95 -3.28 42.69
CA VAL A 47 16.18 -3.38 41.90
C VAL A 47 16.72 -4.80 42.02
N LEU A 48 16.85 -5.51 40.89
CA LEU A 48 17.87 -6.53 40.68
C LEU A 48 18.30 -6.46 39.21
N ILE A 49 19.51 -5.97 39.01
CA ILE A 49 20.22 -5.91 37.73
C ILE A 49 20.55 -7.36 37.34
N ALA A 50 20.00 -7.82 36.23
CA ALA A 50 20.49 -9.01 35.54
C ALA A 50 21.04 -8.57 34.18
N ALA A 51 22.36 -8.43 34.15
CA ALA A 51 23.12 -8.25 32.92
C ALA A 51 22.95 -9.49 32.04
N ILE A 52 22.57 -9.30 30.77
CA ILE A 52 22.79 -10.33 29.74
C ILE A 52 23.75 -9.74 28.73
N ALA A 53 24.86 -10.46 28.62
CA ALA A 53 26.11 -10.13 27.98
C ALA A 53 25.97 -9.75 26.49
N ALA A 54 26.74 -8.73 26.12
CA ALA A 54 27.20 -8.55 24.76
C ALA A 54 27.97 -9.78 24.30
N THR A 55 27.65 -10.28 23.10
CA THR A 55 28.63 -10.96 22.25
C THR A 55 28.71 -10.18 20.94
N ALA A 56 29.81 -9.46 20.79
CA ALA A 56 30.26 -8.93 19.52
C ALA A 56 31.22 -9.93 18.86
N LEU A 57 31.38 -9.77 17.53
CA LEU A 57 32.34 -10.40 16.61
C LEU A 57 31.80 -11.71 15.99
N LEU A 58 31.52 -11.74 14.68
CA LEU A 58 32.52 -11.61 13.62
C LEU A 58 32.15 -10.61 12.51
N SER A 59 33.03 -9.63 12.32
CA SER A 59 33.17 -8.79 11.14
C SER A 59 34.42 -9.21 10.36
N ALA A 60 34.30 -9.48 9.05
CA ALA A 60 35.36 -9.45 8.02
C ALA A 60 34.68 -9.67 6.64
N GLY A 61 34.79 -8.89 5.57
CA GLY A 61 35.45 -7.63 5.15
C GLY A 61 34.82 -7.28 3.77
N ILE A 62 34.99 -6.16 3.06
CA ILE A 62 36.03 -5.12 2.86
C ILE A 62 35.25 -3.89 2.27
N GLY A 63 35.28 -2.66 2.83
CA GLY A 63 36.15 -1.50 2.47
C GLY A 63 35.99 -1.02 1.00
N ALA A 64 35.80 0.25 0.57
CA ALA A 64 36.02 1.62 1.06
C ALA A 64 35.08 2.58 0.23
N ALA A 65 34.83 3.87 0.49
CA ALA A 65 35.77 4.97 0.71
C ALA A 65 35.11 6.27 1.24
N VAL A 66 35.86 6.94 2.11
CA VAL A 66 36.12 8.38 2.31
C VAL A 66 35.13 9.43 1.79
N GLY A 67 34.67 10.30 2.70
CA GLY A 67 34.18 11.64 2.39
C GLY A 67 33.97 12.48 3.67
N THR A 68 35.03 13.17 4.12
CA THR A 68 34.96 14.14 5.22
C THR A 68 34.36 15.46 4.74
N VAL A 69 33.27 15.93 5.35
CA VAL A 69 32.98 17.37 5.38
C VAL A 69 32.81 17.78 6.84
N VAL A 70 33.85 18.45 7.35
CA VAL A 70 33.78 19.29 8.53
C VAL A 70 33.22 20.64 8.09
N ALA A 71 32.12 21.09 8.71
CA ALA A 71 31.80 22.50 8.81
C ALA A 71 31.11 22.73 10.16
N ASN A 72 31.77 23.49 11.03
CA ASN A 72 31.27 23.91 12.33
C ASN A 72 30.79 25.38 12.24
N SER A 73 29.58 25.62 12.76
CA SER A 73 29.06 26.86 13.35
C SER A 73 28.75 28.09 12.50
N SER A 74 27.45 28.40 12.37
CA SER A 74 26.79 29.64 12.88
C SER A 74 25.26 29.49 12.72
N ALA A 75 24.49 29.68 13.78
CA ALA A 75 23.02 29.76 13.75
C ALA A 75 22.57 31.25 13.71
N PRO A 76 21.27 31.58 13.57
CA PRO A 76 20.14 30.85 12.99
C PRO A 76 19.55 31.63 11.78
N ASP A 77 18.86 30.96 10.87
CA ASP A 77 17.80 31.66 10.14
C ASP A 77 16.63 30.74 9.84
N THR A 78 15.46 31.30 10.07
CA THR A 78 14.20 30.58 10.05
C THR A 78 13.82 30.32 8.60
N SER A 79 13.94 29.07 8.17
CA SER A 79 13.22 28.56 7.02
C SER A 79 12.78 27.15 7.35
N MET A 80 11.46 26.99 7.48
CA MET A 80 10.81 25.69 7.63
C MET A 80 11.27 24.80 6.48
N ALA A 81 12.17 23.85 6.78
CA ALA A 81 12.48 22.77 5.88
C ALA A 81 11.21 21.91 5.76
N VAL A 82 10.58 22.00 4.60
CA VAL A 82 9.59 21.02 4.14
C VAL A 82 10.20 19.63 4.35
N PRO A 83 9.52 18.68 5.03
CA PRO A 83 10.02 17.32 5.09
C PRO A 83 10.24 16.82 3.66
N PRO A 84 11.40 16.22 3.34
CA PRO A 84 11.62 15.74 1.97
C PRO A 84 10.48 14.82 1.59
N ALA A 85 9.83 15.11 0.45
CA ALA A 85 8.95 14.16 -0.20
C ALA A 85 9.70 12.82 -0.32
N PRO A 86 9.03 11.66 -0.16
CA PRO A 86 9.67 10.38 -0.38
C PRO A 86 10.24 10.42 -1.81
N THR A 87 11.55 10.53 -1.89
CA THR A 87 12.27 10.38 -3.13
C THR A 87 11.94 8.96 -3.59
N PRO A 88 11.43 8.73 -4.82
CA PRO A 88 11.39 7.38 -5.34
C PRO A 88 12.82 6.90 -5.28
N GLY A 89 13.10 6.04 -4.30
CA GLY A 89 14.42 5.51 -4.08
C GLY A 89 14.80 4.89 -5.40
N THR A 90 15.86 5.41 -6.01
CA THR A 90 16.65 4.64 -6.95
C THR A 90 17.31 3.53 -6.14
N ALA A 91 16.51 2.59 -5.66
CA ALA A 91 16.97 1.36 -5.07
C ALA A 91 17.12 0.36 -6.22
N THR A 92 18.01 0.69 -7.16
CA THR A 92 18.73 -0.36 -7.86
C THR A 92 19.75 -0.91 -6.86
N ASP A 93 19.24 -1.62 -5.85
CA ASP A 93 20.08 -2.54 -5.09
C ASP A 93 20.33 -3.74 -6.00
N THR A 94 21.27 -3.56 -6.92
CA THR A 94 21.77 -4.62 -7.81
C THR A 94 22.54 -5.68 -7.03
N GLY A 95 22.56 -5.63 -5.69
CA GLY A 95 23.31 -6.53 -4.81
C GLY A 95 22.47 -7.45 -3.92
N ALA A 96 21.14 -7.29 -3.87
CA ALA A 96 20.30 -8.20 -3.09
C ALA A 96 20.33 -9.61 -3.69
N SER A 97 20.71 -10.61 -2.89
CA SER A 97 20.68 -12.02 -3.31
C SER A 97 19.26 -12.41 -3.74
N SER A 98 19.15 -13.41 -4.63
CA SER A 98 17.84 -13.91 -5.07
C SER A 98 16.96 -14.27 -3.88
N HIS A 99 17.54 -14.82 -2.82
CA HIS A 99 16.86 -15.14 -1.57
C HIS A 99 16.29 -13.90 -0.87
N ALA A 100 17.06 -12.80 -0.76
CA ALA A 100 16.54 -11.55 -0.17
C ALA A 100 15.37 -10.99 -0.99
N GLN A 101 15.42 -11.11 -2.31
CA GLN A 101 14.34 -10.70 -3.20
C GLN A 101 13.12 -11.64 -3.10
N ASP A 102 13.34 -12.96 -2.97
CA ASP A 102 12.29 -13.95 -2.71
C ASP A 102 11.54 -13.61 -1.42
N VAL A 103 12.27 -13.37 -0.33
CA VAL A 103 11.71 -13.00 0.98
C VAL A 103 10.89 -11.71 0.88
N ALA A 104 11.41 -10.68 0.21
CA ALA A 104 10.70 -9.42 0.05
C ALA A 104 9.41 -9.57 -0.76
N LEU A 105 9.47 -10.29 -1.88
CA LEU A 105 8.33 -10.53 -2.76
C LEU A 105 7.25 -11.41 -2.08
N CYS A 106 7.65 -12.51 -1.43
CA CYS A 106 6.76 -13.36 -0.66
C CYS A 106 6.13 -12.62 0.54
N THR A 107 6.87 -11.73 1.20
CA THR A 107 6.34 -10.89 2.28
C THR A 107 5.24 -9.97 1.77
N ARG A 108 5.45 -9.32 0.61
CA ARG A 108 4.40 -8.49 -0.01
C ARG A 108 3.19 -9.31 -0.41
N TYR A 109 3.40 -10.51 -0.97
CA TYR A 109 2.31 -11.43 -1.27
C TYR A 109 1.48 -11.77 -0.02
N ALA A 110 2.13 -12.14 1.09
CA ALA A 110 1.45 -12.46 2.34
C ALA A 110 0.61 -11.28 2.86
N ILE A 111 1.18 -10.07 2.87
CA ILE A 111 0.47 -8.85 3.29
C ILE A 111 -0.75 -8.60 2.41
N VAL A 112 -0.57 -8.58 1.09
CA VAL A 112 -1.66 -8.33 0.13
C VAL A 112 -2.75 -9.39 0.29
N ASN A 113 -2.39 -10.68 0.32
CA ASN A 113 -3.35 -11.77 0.43
C ASN A 113 -4.12 -11.76 1.77
N SER A 114 -3.51 -11.25 2.84
CA SER A 114 -4.17 -11.07 4.14
C SER A 114 -5.16 -9.89 4.18
N ALA A 115 -4.94 -8.88 3.33
CA ALA A 115 -5.75 -7.67 3.29
C ALA A 115 -6.99 -7.77 2.37
N ILE A 116 -7.03 -8.79 1.49
CA ILE A 116 -8.16 -8.99 0.57
C ILE A 116 -9.38 -9.50 1.33
N PRO A 117 -10.58 -8.90 1.15
CA PRO A 117 -11.82 -9.43 1.69
C PRO A 117 -12.09 -10.87 1.24
N LYS A 118 -12.55 -11.73 2.16
CA LYS A 118 -12.94 -13.11 1.86
C LYS A 118 -14.38 -13.37 2.34
N PRO A 119 -15.33 -13.70 1.46
CA PRO A 119 -15.20 -13.67 -0.01
C PRO A 119 -15.05 -12.24 -0.53
N TYR A 120 -14.49 -12.11 -1.73
CA TYR A 120 -14.57 -10.88 -2.52
C TYR A 120 -15.74 -11.00 -3.50
N ASP A 121 -16.53 -9.94 -3.63
CA ASP A 121 -17.82 -9.97 -4.33
C ASP A 121 -17.81 -9.12 -5.61
N ASN A 122 -16.81 -8.25 -5.79
CA ASN A 122 -16.68 -7.42 -6.97
C ASN A 122 -15.20 -7.15 -7.35
N ALA A 123 -14.97 -6.56 -8.53
CA ALA A 123 -13.63 -6.30 -9.05
C ALA A 123 -12.81 -5.35 -8.16
N MET A 124 -13.44 -4.36 -7.51
CA MET A 124 -12.74 -3.38 -6.69
C MET A 124 -12.14 -3.98 -5.42
N ASP A 125 -12.66 -5.12 -4.97
CA ASP A 125 -12.13 -5.84 -3.80
C ASP A 125 -10.76 -6.47 -4.08
N ILE A 126 -10.46 -6.79 -5.35
CA ILE A 126 -9.26 -7.52 -5.78
C ILE A 126 -8.33 -6.72 -6.68
N LEU A 127 -8.81 -5.65 -7.31
CA LEU A 127 -8.01 -4.78 -8.18
C LEU A 127 -6.78 -4.20 -7.47
N PRO A 128 -6.88 -3.66 -6.24
CA PRO A 128 -5.70 -3.15 -5.53
C PRO A 128 -4.66 -4.24 -5.28
N ALA A 129 -5.11 -5.48 -5.02
CA ALA A 129 -4.22 -6.60 -4.80
C ALA A 129 -3.46 -7.00 -6.08
N ALA A 130 -4.16 -7.13 -7.21
CA ALA A 130 -3.53 -7.43 -8.50
C ALA A 130 -2.48 -6.37 -8.87
N ALA A 131 -2.82 -5.09 -8.73
CA ALA A 131 -1.90 -3.98 -9.01
C ALA A 131 -0.67 -3.99 -8.10
N ALA A 132 -0.87 -4.21 -6.79
CA ALA A 132 0.22 -4.25 -5.82
C ALA A 132 1.19 -5.43 -6.07
N LEU A 133 0.66 -6.61 -6.41
CA LEU A 133 1.49 -7.77 -6.73
C LEU A 133 2.23 -7.60 -8.07
N GLN A 134 1.58 -7.01 -9.07
CA GLN A 134 2.23 -6.70 -10.35
C GLN A 134 3.39 -5.72 -10.16
N ALA A 135 3.19 -4.64 -9.40
CA ALA A 135 4.27 -3.72 -9.06
C ALA A 135 5.40 -4.41 -8.27
N SER A 136 5.06 -5.35 -7.38
CA SER A 136 6.06 -6.10 -6.62
C SER A 136 6.88 -7.05 -7.50
N LEU A 137 6.28 -7.65 -8.53
CA LEU A 137 6.98 -8.47 -9.52
C LEU A 137 7.97 -7.67 -10.37
N GLU A 138 7.67 -6.40 -10.62
CA GLU A 138 8.55 -5.46 -11.33
C GLU A 138 9.70 -5.00 -10.43
N GLU A 139 9.41 -4.68 -9.16
CA GLU A 139 10.40 -4.23 -8.18
C GLU A 139 11.40 -5.33 -7.80
N TYR A 140 10.95 -6.58 -7.70
CA TYR A 140 11.78 -7.74 -7.29
C TYR A 140 12.09 -8.68 -8.48
N ALA A 141 12.59 -8.10 -9.58
CA ALA A 141 12.87 -8.84 -10.81
C ALA A 141 13.93 -9.96 -10.66
N GLY A 142 14.80 -9.88 -9.65
CA GLY A 142 15.83 -10.87 -9.33
C GLY A 142 15.41 -11.94 -8.31
N ALA A 143 14.15 -11.96 -7.86
CA ALA A 143 13.57 -13.10 -7.17
C ALA A 143 13.62 -14.35 -8.08
N SER A 144 13.66 -15.53 -7.45
CA SER A 144 13.74 -16.80 -8.14
C SER A 144 12.55 -17.03 -9.08
N GLN A 145 12.80 -17.77 -10.17
CA GLN A 145 11.78 -18.05 -11.18
C GLN A 145 10.54 -18.78 -10.61
N PRO A 146 10.67 -19.76 -9.68
CA PRO A 146 9.51 -20.41 -9.07
C PRO A 146 8.60 -19.43 -8.29
N VAL A 147 9.18 -18.53 -7.49
CA VAL A 147 8.43 -17.53 -6.70
C VAL A 147 7.75 -16.52 -7.62
N ARG A 148 8.50 -15.96 -8.58
CA ARG A 148 7.94 -15.00 -9.54
C ARG A 148 6.81 -15.60 -10.37
N GLN A 149 6.96 -16.87 -10.80
CA GLN A 149 5.91 -17.55 -11.54
C GLN A 149 4.65 -17.74 -10.71
N ALA A 150 4.78 -18.25 -9.47
CA ALA A 150 3.61 -18.49 -8.62
C ALA A 150 2.82 -17.20 -8.34
N ILE A 151 3.51 -16.09 -8.09
CA ILE A 151 2.84 -14.79 -7.86
C ILE A 151 2.26 -14.22 -9.16
N SER A 152 2.91 -14.45 -10.31
CA SER A 152 2.34 -14.11 -11.62
C SER A 152 1.05 -14.88 -11.90
N ASP A 153 0.99 -16.17 -11.54
CA ASP A 153 -0.21 -17.00 -11.71
C ASP A 153 -1.36 -16.48 -10.82
N VAL A 154 -1.05 -16.05 -9.60
CA VAL A 154 -2.01 -15.38 -8.70
C VAL A 154 -2.54 -14.08 -9.32
N VAL A 155 -1.65 -13.23 -9.88
CA VAL A 155 -2.06 -11.99 -10.55
C VAL A 155 -2.97 -12.29 -11.76
N SER A 156 -2.63 -13.31 -12.55
CA SER A 156 -3.47 -13.77 -13.66
C SER A 156 -4.87 -14.19 -13.19
N ALA A 157 -4.97 -14.96 -12.10
CA ALA A 157 -6.24 -15.37 -11.52
C ALA A 157 -7.10 -14.17 -11.05
N TYR A 158 -6.48 -13.13 -10.48
CA TYR A 158 -7.21 -11.90 -10.15
C TYR A 158 -7.73 -11.17 -11.39
N TYR A 159 -6.95 -11.07 -12.46
CA TYR A 159 -7.41 -10.46 -13.71
C TYR A 159 -8.51 -11.24 -14.41
N ALA A 160 -8.42 -12.58 -14.44
CA ALA A 160 -9.50 -13.45 -14.92
C ALA A 160 -10.81 -13.15 -14.19
N ARG A 161 -10.73 -13.04 -12.86
CA ARG A 161 -11.90 -12.80 -12.03
C ARG A 161 -12.46 -11.39 -12.15
N MET A 162 -11.60 -10.38 -12.28
CA MET A 162 -12.00 -9.01 -12.60
C MET A 162 -12.71 -8.93 -13.96
N ALA A 163 -12.25 -9.68 -14.97
CA ALA A 163 -12.88 -9.74 -16.27
C ALA A 163 -14.32 -10.28 -16.17
N VAL A 164 -14.55 -11.32 -15.34
CA VAL A 164 -15.89 -11.84 -15.06
C VAL A 164 -16.77 -10.79 -14.38
N PHE A 165 -16.27 -10.10 -13.35
CA PHE A 165 -17.02 -9.04 -12.68
C PHE A 165 -17.35 -7.86 -13.60
N GLY A 166 -16.42 -7.49 -14.49
CA GLY A 166 -16.59 -6.40 -15.46
C GLY A 166 -17.36 -6.80 -16.73
N GLY A 167 -17.71 -8.08 -16.89
CA GLY A 167 -18.33 -8.59 -18.12
C GLY A 167 -17.45 -8.43 -19.36
N VAL A 168 -16.13 -8.43 -19.20
CA VAL A 168 -15.16 -8.35 -20.29
C VAL A 168 -15.19 -9.66 -21.06
N ARG A 169 -15.29 -9.56 -22.39
CA ARG A 169 -15.33 -10.71 -23.30
C ARG A 169 -14.28 -10.52 -24.38
N GLU A 170 -13.86 -11.63 -24.97
CA GLU A 170 -13.02 -11.64 -26.16
C GLU A 170 -13.62 -10.72 -27.24
N ARG A 171 -12.91 -9.64 -27.55
CA ARG A 171 -13.31 -8.68 -28.58
C ARG A 171 -12.12 -7.84 -29.03
N GLY A 172 -11.84 -7.89 -30.33
CA GLY A 172 -10.72 -7.14 -30.91
C GLY A 172 -9.39 -7.70 -30.40
N LEU A 173 -8.62 -6.87 -29.68
CA LEU A 173 -7.36 -7.29 -29.02
C LEU A 173 -7.54 -7.59 -27.52
N ALA A 174 -8.75 -7.43 -26.98
CA ALA A 174 -9.04 -7.78 -25.61
C ALA A 174 -9.30 -9.29 -25.51
N GLU A 175 -8.38 -9.99 -24.87
CA GLU A 175 -8.42 -11.44 -24.63
C GLU A 175 -8.31 -11.66 -23.10
N PRO A 176 -9.43 -11.69 -22.35
CA PRO A 176 -9.38 -11.91 -20.92
C PRO A 176 -8.93 -13.34 -20.61
N PRO A 177 -8.15 -13.57 -19.54
CA PRO A 177 -7.80 -14.93 -19.13
C PRO A 177 -9.05 -15.70 -18.65
N ASP A 178 -9.04 -17.03 -18.80
CA ASP A 178 -10.11 -17.91 -18.34
C ASP A 178 -10.29 -17.85 -16.81
N ASP A 179 -11.53 -17.67 -16.32
CA ASP A 179 -11.87 -17.76 -14.89
C ASP A 179 -12.07 -19.22 -14.47
N ASP A 180 -10.97 -19.96 -14.41
CA ASP A 180 -10.93 -21.31 -13.83
C ASP A 180 -10.66 -21.22 -12.32
N ARG A 181 -11.69 -21.56 -11.53
CA ARG A 181 -11.61 -21.55 -10.06
C ARG A 181 -10.64 -22.58 -9.50
N GLN A 182 -10.49 -23.73 -10.14
CA GLN A 182 -9.56 -24.76 -9.70
C GLN A 182 -8.13 -24.33 -10.01
N ALA A 183 -7.88 -23.76 -11.18
CA ALA A 183 -6.57 -23.21 -11.52
C ALA A 183 -6.19 -22.03 -10.60
N ALA A 184 -7.14 -21.16 -10.29
CA ALA A 184 -6.94 -20.07 -9.33
C ALA A 184 -6.56 -20.60 -7.94
N GLN A 185 -7.27 -21.61 -7.44
CA GLN A 185 -6.94 -22.22 -6.15
C GLN A 185 -5.54 -22.85 -6.17
N ALA A 186 -5.20 -23.58 -7.24
CA ALA A 186 -3.86 -24.15 -7.40
C ALA A 186 -2.76 -23.08 -7.44
N ALA A 187 -3.02 -21.91 -8.03
CA ALA A 187 -2.10 -20.78 -8.02
C ALA A 187 -1.88 -20.22 -6.60
N TYR A 188 -2.95 -20.07 -5.82
CA TYR A 188 -2.84 -19.65 -4.42
C TYR A 188 -2.07 -20.68 -3.57
N ASP A 189 -2.40 -21.96 -3.72
CA ASP A 189 -1.73 -23.04 -2.97
C ASP A 189 -0.24 -23.11 -3.32
N ARG A 190 0.09 -23.00 -4.61
CA ARG A 190 1.48 -22.95 -5.07
C ARG A 190 2.23 -21.74 -4.52
N ALA A 191 1.61 -20.55 -4.53
CA ALA A 191 2.21 -19.36 -3.96
C ALA A 191 2.44 -19.52 -2.44
N TRP A 192 1.52 -20.18 -1.74
CA TRP A 192 1.67 -20.50 -0.31
C TRP A 192 2.82 -21.48 -0.04
N GLU A 193 2.96 -22.49 -0.89
CA GLU A 193 4.02 -23.50 -0.83
C GLU A 193 5.40 -22.90 -1.09
N VAL A 194 5.59 -22.19 -2.21
CA VAL A 194 6.90 -21.63 -2.59
C VAL A 194 7.34 -20.49 -1.68
N CYS A 195 6.39 -19.81 -1.03
CA CYS A 195 6.67 -18.79 -0.01
C CYS A 195 6.73 -19.38 1.41
N GLU A 196 6.61 -20.70 1.58
CA GLU A 196 6.69 -21.42 2.85
C GLU A 196 5.73 -20.89 3.94
N LEU A 197 4.58 -20.33 3.56
CA LEU A 197 3.64 -19.66 4.48
C LEU A 197 2.81 -20.63 5.35
N GLY A 198 3.00 -21.95 5.19
CA GLY A 198 2.25 -23.00 5.90
C GLY A 198 3.03 -23.70 7.02
N ALA A 199 4.31 -23.41 7.20
CA ALA A 199 5.15 -24.00 8.25
C ALA A 199 5.29 -23.02 9.42
N GLY A 200 4.40 -23.12 10.41
CA GLY A 200 4.43 -22.36 11.66
C GLY A 200 4.01 -23.22 12.83
#